data_AF-A0A7J4SJM0-F1
#
_entry.id   AF-A0A7J4SJM0-F1
#
_cell.length_a   1.000
_cell.length_b   1.000
_cell.length_c   1.000
_cell.angle_alpha   90.00
_cell.angle_beta   90.00
_cell.angle_gamma   90.00
#
_symmetry.space_group_name_H-M   'P 1'
#
loop_
_entity.id
_entity.type
_entity.pdbx_description
1 polymer ?
#
loop_
_entity_poly.entity_id
_entity_poly.type
_entity_poly.pdbx_seq_one_letter_code
_entity_poly.pdbx_strand_id
1 'polypeptide(L)'
;MTPEDLLRVEPEVLAKLILHKRERISQSLPKIIESLGEEKHTAENLARKSRAEKEDLEPKVSNLYYERAKVVAELNDKFDTIKFENDEKDRFDEISEKLKSKQTSVENFNKILSEIVELCSKYGGKIEQLTSYKSSMKANDALSEIIDDFENAKNRWNENESNRRRLESKFTKLSTNLRDSSTSKDYWQDKLNSDFEDLLIDAKRVAEGGLSSRQLSRNNKGKNNSRRP
;
A
#
# COMPACT_ATOMS: atom_id res chain seq x y z
N MET A 1 17.87 -3.87 37.57
CA MET A 1 17.60 -2.60 38.26
C MET A 1 16.11 -2.50 38.41
N THR A 2 15.63 -2.53 39.65
CA THR A 2 14.20 -2.36 39.93
C THR A 2 13.83 -0.88 39.88
N PRO A 3 12.55 -0.51 39.68
CA PRO A 3 12.12 0.89 39.68
C PRO A 3 12.47 1.64 40.98
N GLU A 4 12.49 0.94 42.13
CA GLU A 4 12.91 1.51 43.42
C GLU A 4 14.41 1.84 43.47
N ASP A 5 15.24 1.04 42.80
CA ASP A 5 16.69 1.29 42.73
C ASP A 5 17.00 2.59 41.97
N LEU A 6 16.19 2.96 40.97
CA LEU A 6 16.36 4.20 40.21
C LEU A 6 16.05 5.46 41.03
N LEU A 7 15.20 5.35 42.06
CA LEU A 7 14.82 6.47 42.94
C LEU A 7 15.88 6.74 44.02
N ARG A 8 16.82 5.81 44.24
CA ARG A 8 17.92 5.95 45.21
C ARG A 8 19.21 6.51 44.59
N VAL A 9 19.25 6.62 43.26
CA VAL A 9 20.44 7.10 42.52
C VAL A 9 20.39 8.62 42.40
N GLU A 10 21.55 9.26 42.58
CA GLU A 10 21.67 10.71 42.41
C GLU A 10 21.28 11.15 40.99
N PRO A 11 20.55 12.27 40.83
CA PRO A 11 20.11 12.76 39.52
C PRO A 11 21.23 12.92 38.50
N GLU A 12 22.43 13.33 38.95
CA GLU A 12 23.62 13.43 38.10
C GLU A 12 24.05 12.09 37.52
N VAL A 13 24.05 11.03 38.33
CA VAL A 13 24.45 9.68 37.89
C VAL A 13 23.45 9.18 36.85
N LEU A 14 22.15 9.44 37.05
CA LEU A 14 21.12 9.10 36.08
C LEU A 14 21.30 9.88 34.76
N ALA A 15 21.57 11.18 34.82
CA ALA A 15 21.83 12.01 33.65
C ALA A 15 23.08 11.53 32.87
N LYS A 16 24.17 11.22 33.57
CA LYS A 16 25.39 10.64 32.97
C LYS A 16 25.12 9.29 32.30
N LEU A 17 24.31 8.42 32.92
CA LEU A 17 23.90 7.13 32.33
C LEU A 17 23.06 7.32 31.05
N ILE A 18 22.11 8.26 31.07
CA ILE A 18 21.30 8.59 29.90
C ILE A 18 22.20 9.13 28.77
N LEU A 19 23.10 10.06 29.08
CA LEU A 19 24.04 10.64 28.11
C LEU A 19 24.90 9.55 27.46
N HIS A 20 25.54 8.71 28.26
CA HIS A 20 26.37 7.61 27.75
C HIS A 20 25.57 6.62 26.87
N LYS A 21 24.31 6.33 27.22
CA LYS A 21 23.42 5.54 26.35
C LYS A 21 23.15 6.23 25.01
N ARG A 22 22.88 7.55 25.02
CA ARG A 22 22.64 8.34 23.80
C ARG A 22 23.88 8.49 22.94
N GLU A 23 25.06 8.59 23.54
CA GLU A 23 26.33 8.63 22.83
C GLU A 23 26.60 7.31 22.09
N ARG A 24 26.41 6.17 22.75
CA ARG A 24 26.51 4.86 22.08
C ARG A 24 25.56 4.72 20.89
N ILE A 25 24.32 5.20 21.05
CA ILE A 25 23.33 5.21 19.97
C ILE A 25 23.80 6.11 18.82
N SER A 26 24.31 7.30 19.14
CA SER A 26 24.76 8.28 18.14
C SER A 26 26.02 7.83 17.39
N GLN A 27 26.86 6.99 18.02
CA GLN A 27 28.03 6.40 17.37
C GLN A 27 27.67 5.21 16.45
N SER A 28 26.69 4.39 16.85
CA SER A 28 26.35 3.15 16.13
C SER A 28 25.33 3.33 15.01
N LEU A 29 24.34 4.22 15.19
CA LEU A 29 23.26 4.42 14.22
C LEU A 29 23.70 4.94 12.84
N PRO A 30 24.66 5.88 12.69
CA PRO A 30 25.00 6.44 11.39
C PRO A 30 25.39 5.38 10.36
N LYS A 31 26.23 4.39 10.76
CA LYS A 31 26.64 3.30 9.89
C LYS A 31 25.47 2.42 9.44
N ILE A 32 24.51 2.18 10.34
CA ILE A 32 23.30 1.40 10.05
C ILE A 32 22.37 2.18 9.11
N ILE A 33 22.28 3.50 9.29
CA ILE A 33 21.47 4.38 8.44
C ILE A 33 22.05 4.44 7.03
N GLU A 34 23.38 4.50 6.91
CA GLU A 34 24.07 4.48 5.62
C GLU A 34 23.80 3.18 4.86
N SER A 35 24.04 2.02 5.48
CA SER A 35 23.76 0.72 4.84
C SER A 35 22.28 0.57 4.47
N LEU A 36 21.38 1.00 5.35
CA LEU A 36 19.95 0.99 5.09
C LEU A 36 19.55 1.98 3.98
N GLY A 37 20.30 3.08 3.82
CA GLY A 37 20.13 4.04 2.73
C GLY A 37 20.43 3.42 1.38
N GLU A 38 21.51 2.63 1.28
CA GLU A 38 21.86 1.85 0.09
C GLU A 38 20.79 0.79 -0.23
N GLU A 39 20.37 0.02 0.78
CA GLU A 39 19.27 -0.96 0.64
C GLU A 39 17.96 -0.30 0.19
N LYS A 40 17.63 0.86 0.76
CA LYS A 40 16.45 1.63 0.37
C LYS A 40 16.56 2.08 -1.09
N HIS A 41 17.71 2.60 -1.51
CA HIS A 41 17.92 3.08 -2.86
C HIS A 41 17.79 1.95 -3.90
N THR A 42 18.38 0.79 -3.61
CA THR A 42 18.24 -0.40 -4.46
C THR A 42 16.79 -0.89 -4.53
N ALA A 43 16.08 -0.94 -3.40
CA ALA A 43 14.65 -1.29 -3.36
C ALA A 43 13.77 -0.29 -4.10
N GLU A 44 14.09 1.01 -4.06
CA GLU A 44 13.38 2.03 -4.82
C GLU A 44 13.56 1.82 -6.33
N ASN A 45 14.78 1.55 -6.79
CA ASN A 45 15.05 1.26 -8.20
C ASN A 45 14.30 0.01 -8.67
N LEU A 46 14.25 -1.04 -7.85
CA LEU A 46 13.52 -2.27 -8.17
C LEU A 46 12.00 -2.06 -8.21
N ALA A 47 11.44 -1.30 -7.25
CA ALA A 47 10.03 -0.92 -7.25
C ALA A 47 9.65 -0.07 -8.47
N ARG A 48 10.52 0.85 -8.90
CA ARG A 48 10.32 1.64 -10.12
C ARG A 48 10.33 0.78 -11.38
N LYS A 49 11.31 -0.15 -11.51
CA LYS A 49 11.39 -1.07 -12.66
C LYS A 49 10.15 -1.97 -12.75
N SER A 50 9.80 -2.65 -11.66
CA SER A 50 8.62 -3.52 -11.63
C SER A 50 7.30 -2.76 -11.84
N ARG A 51 7.23 -1.50 -11.40
CA ARG A 51 6.10 -0.62 -11.73
C ARG A 51 6.01 -0.35 -13.23
N ALA A 52 7.11 -0.01 -13.89
CA ALA A 52 7.13 0.24 -15.32
C ALA A 52 6.71 -1.01 -16.11
N GLU A 53 7.24 -2.19 -15.76
CA GLU A 53 6.83 -3.47 -16.37
C GLU A 53 5.31 -3.71 -16.24
N LYS A 54 4.75 -3.44 -15.07
CA LYS A 54 3.30 -3.55 -14.82
C LYS A 54 2.50 -2.52 -15.62
N GLU A 55 2.96 -1.27 -15.69
CA GLU A 55 2.31 -0.18 -16.43
C GLU A 55 2.39 -0.39 -17.97
N ASP A 56 3.39 -1.11 -18.47
CA ASP A 56 3.50 -1.47 -19.90
C ASP A 56 2.49 -2.53 -20.32
N LEU A 57 2.11 -3.43 -19.40
CA LEU A 57 1.18 -4.54 -19.65
C LEU A 57 -0.28 -4.21 -19.31
N GLU A 58 -0.52 -3.39 -18.28
CA GLU A 58 -1.86 -2.99 -17.82
C GLU A 58 -2.79 -2.44 -18.92
N PRO A 59 -2.36 -1.53 -19.81
CA PRO A 59 -3.23 -1.03 -20.88
C PRO A 59 -3.52 -2.12 -21.92
N LYS A 60 -2.56 -3.00 -22.21
CA LYS A 60 -2.76 -4.12 -23.15
C LYS A 60 -3.84 -5.06 -22.63
N VAL A 61 -3.70 -5.50 -21.38
CA VAL A 61 -4.68 -6.38 -20.71
C VAL A 61 -6.04 -5.70 -20.60
N SER A 62 -6.09 -4.42 -20.25
CA SER A 62 -7.35 -3.67 -20.16
C SER A 62 -8.06 -3.55 -21.51
N ASN A 63 -7.32 -3.30 -22.58
CA ASN A 63 -7.85 -3.27 -23.94
C ASN A 63 -8.37 -4.64 -24.37
N LEU A 64 -7.64 -5.72 -24.07
CA LEU A 64 -8.09 -7.08 -24.37
C LEU A 64 -9.38 -7.44 -23.63
N TYR A 65 -9.51 -7.08 -22.35
CA TYR A 65 -10.78 -7.25 -21.63
C TYR A 65 -11.93 -6.46 -22.26
N TYR A 66 -11.66 -5.25 -22.75
CA TYR A 66 -12.66 -4.43 -23.44
C TYR A 66 -13.10 -5.05 -24.76
N GLU A 67 -12.16 -5.45 -25.63
CA GLU A 67 -12.45 -6.14 -26.90
C GLU A 67 -13.17 -7.48 -26.68
N ARG A 68 -12.80 -8.21 -25.62
CA ARG A 68 -13.47 -9.44 -25.21
C ARG A 68 -14.92 -9.20 -24.82
N ALA A 69 -15.23 -8.09 -24.16
CA ALA A 69 -16.58 -7.77 -23.70
C ALA A 69 -17.50 -7.19 -24.80
N LYS A 70 -16.96 -6.72 -25.93
CA LYS A 70 -17.76 -6.13 -27.02
C LYS A 70 -18.82 -7.07 -27.58
N VAL A 71 -18.53 -8.38 -27.64
CA VAL A 71 -19.49 -9.36 -28.13
C VAL A 71 -20.79 -9.36 -27.34
N VAL A 72 -20.76 -9.02 -26.05
CA VAL A 72 -21.96 -9.02 -25.21
C VAL A 72 -22.98 -7.96 -25.64
N ALA A 73 -22.52 -6.82 -26.16
CA ALA A 73 -23.44 -5.80 -26.67
C ALA A 73 -24.19 -6.31 -27.93
N GLU A 74 -23.46 -6.87 -28.89
CA GLU A 74 -24.07 -7.45 -30.09
C GLU A 74 -24.94 -8.68 -29.78
N LEU A 75 -24.57 -9.46 -28.75
CA LEU A 75 -25.37 -10.57 -28.25
C LEU A 75 -26.69 -10.09 -27.68
N ASN A 76 -26.69 -9.05 -26.85
CA ASN A 76 -27.92 -8.49 -26.28
C ASN A 76 -28.85 -7.96 -27.38
N ASP A 77 -28.30 -7.25 -28.37
CA ASP A 77 -29.11 -6.76 -29.51
C ASP A 77 -29.74 -7.91 -30.29
N LYS A 78 -29.01 -9.01 -30.51
CA LYS A 78 -29.57 -10.22 -31.14
C LYS A 78 -30.58 -10.91 -30.24
N PHE A 79 -30.33 -10.95 -28.95
CA PHE A 79 -31.20 -11.59 -27.98
C PHE A 79 -32.57 -10.91 -27.96
N ASP A 80 -32.62 -9.58 -27.97
CA ASP A 80 -33.87 -8.81 -28.01
C ASP A 80 -34.70 -9.05 -29.28
N THR A 81 -34.05 -9.42 -30.39
CA THR A 81 -34.75 -9.78 -31.64
C THR A 81 -35.32 -11.19 -31.65
N ILE A 82 -34.81 -12.09 -30.78
CA ILE A 82 -35.23 -13.48 -30.70
C ILE A 82 -36.24 -13.62 -29.57
N LYS A 83 -37.36 -14.32 -29.83
CA LYS A 83 -38.37 -14.56 -28.80
C LYS A 83 -37.98 -15.76 -27.94
N PHE A 84 -37.35 -15.50 -26.80
CA PHE A 84 -37.04 -16.51 -25.79
C PHE A 84 -38.18 -16.69 -24.78
N GLU A 85 -38.22 -17.87 -24.17
CA GLU A 85 -39.02 -18.11 -22.96
C GLU A 85 -38.42 -17.37 -21.76
N ASN A 86 -39.24 -17.00 -20.78
CA ASN A 86 -38.78 -16.19 -19.63
C ASN A 86 -37.63 -16.85 -18.86
N ASP A 87 -37.65 -18.17 -18.66
CA ASP A 87 -36.61 -18.89 -17.94
C ASP A 87 -35.27 -18.89 -18.69
N GLU A 88 -35.29 -18.86 -20.03
CA GLU A 88 -34.08 -18.75 -20.85
C GLU A 88 -33.53 -17.32 -20.91
N LYS A 89 -34.39 -16.32 -20.72
CA LYS A 89 -33.99 -14.92 -20.60
C LYS A 89 -33.15 -14.67 -19.36
N ASP A 90 -33.61 -15.15 -18.19
CA ASP A 90 -32.85 -15.03 -16.95
C ASP A 90 -31.49 -15.72 -17.07
N ARG A 91 -31.46 -16.91 -17.71
CA ARG A 91 -30.22 -17.64 -17.98
C ARG A 91 -29.28 -16.87 -18.90
N PHE A 92 -29.79 -16.25 -19.97
CA PHE A 92 -28.96 -15.43 -20.86
C PHE A 92 -28.36 -14.23 -20.13
N ASP A 93 -29.16 -13.51 -19.32
CA ASP A 93 -28.69 -12.35 -18.56
C ASP A 93 -27.57 -12.74 -17.59
N GLU A 94 -27.70 -13.86 -16.88
CA GLU A 94 -26.63 -14.39 -16.03
C GLU A 94 -25.35 -14.69 -16.81
N ILE A 95 -25.47 -15.31 -17.99
CA ILE A 95 -24.32 -15.69 -18.79
C ILE A 95 -23.64 -14.45 -19.40
N SER A 96 -24.43 -13.49 -19.87
CA SER A 96 -23.96 -12.20 -20.41
C SER A 96 -23.20 -11.38 -19.37
N GLU A 97 -23.66 -11.36 -18.11
CA GLU A 97 -22.92 -10.71 -17.02
C GLU A 97 -21.59 -11.43 -16.71
N LYS A 98 -21.57 -12.77 -16.77
CA LYS A 98 -20.31 -13.53 -16.64
C LYS A 98 -19.33 -13.22 -17.78
N LEU A 99 -19.78 -13.05 -19.02
CA LEU A 99 -18.90 -12.70 -20.14
C LEU A 99 -18.26 -11.30 -19.98
N LYS A 100 -19.03 -10.32 -19.48
CA LYS A 100 -18.53 -8.96 -19.19
C LYS A 100 -17.54 -8.93 -18.02
N SER A 101 -17.65 -9.86 -17.07
CA SER A 101 -16.82 -9.86 -15.87
C SER A 101 -15.34 -10.10 -16.19
N LYS A 102 -14.47 -9.22 -15.68
CA LYS A 102 -13.01 -9.38 -15.74
C LYS A 102 -12.49 -10.57 -14.92
N GLN A 103 -13.31 -11.11 -14.03
CA GLN A 103 -12.96 -12.28 -13.20
C GLN A 103 -13.12 -13.61 -13.96
N THR A 104 -13.80 -13.60 -15.10
CA THR A 104 -13.96 -14.80 -15.93
C THR A 104 -12.62 -15.14 -16.58
N SER A 105 -12.10 -16.33 -16.23
CA SER A 105 -10.85 -16.84 -16.77
C SER A 105 -10.93 -17.02 -18.29
N VAL A 106 -9.77 -17.09 -18.91
CA VAL A 106 -9.65 -17.23 -20.37
C VAL A 106 -10.29 -18.53 -20.85
N GLU A 107 -10.14 -19.62 -20.08
CA GLU A 107 -10.72 -20.93 -20.38
C GLU A 107 -12.25 -20.93 -20.20
N ASN A 108 -12.72 -20.28 -19.14
CA ASN A 108 -14.16 -20.22 -18.85
C ASN A 108 -14.88 -19.32 -19.85
N PHE A 109 -14.24 -18.25 -20.33
CA PHE A 109 -14.82 -17.36 -21.33
C PHE A 109 -15.24 -18.12 -22.59
N ASN A 110 -14.38 -18.96 -23.14
CA ASN A 110 -14.69 -19.74 -24.35
C ASN A 110 -15.84 -20.72 -24.12
N LYS A 111 -15.87 -21.41 -22.96
CA LYS A 111 -16.98 -22.31 -22.61
C LYS A 111 -18.31 -21.58 -22.52
N ILE A 112 -18.30 -20.43 -21.85
CA ILE A 112 -19.48 -19.60 -21.65
C ILE A 112 -19.98 -19.03 -22.97
N LEU A 113 -19.07 -18.57 -23.84
CA LEU A 113 -19.42 -18.06 -25.16
C LEU A 113 -20.04 -19.15 -26.03
N SER A 114 -19.52 -20.37 -25.99
CA SER A 114 -20.13 -21.53 -26.67
C SER A 114 -21.52 -21.86 -26.14
N GLU A 115 -21.74 -21.80 -24.82
CA GLU A 115 -23.07 -22.02 -24.22
C GLU A 115 -24.11 -21.03 -24.75
N ILE A 116 -23.75 -19.74 -24.88
CA ILE A 116 -24.63 -18.72 -25.46
C ILE A 116 -24.89 -18.98 -26.96
N VAL A 117 -23.86 -19.38 -27.70
CA VAL A 117 -24.00 -19.72 -29.14
C VAL A 117 -24.98 -20.87 -29.31
N GLU A 118 -24.86 -21.93 -28.50
CA GLU A 118 -25.78 -23.07 -28.52
C GLU A 118 -27.20 -22.66 -28.14
N LEU A 119 -27.37 -21.85 -27.09
CA LEU A 119 -28.66 -21.34 -26.64
C LEU A 119 -29.35 -20.57 -27.77
N CYS A 120 -28.68 -19.61 -28.39
CA CYS A 120 -29.33 -18.81 -29.44
C CYS A 120 -29.53 -19.59 -30.75
N SER A 121 -28.67 -20.57 -31.03
CA SER A 121 -28.83 -21.43 -32.21
C SER A 121 -30.13 -22.24 -32.17
N LYS A 122 -30.57 -22.68 -30.98
CA LYS A 122 -31.87 -23.36 -30.80
C LYS A 122 -33.06 -22.52 -31.25
N TYR A 123 -32.94 -21.20 -31.14
CA TYR A 123 -33.98 -20.24 -31.52
C TYR A 123 -33.69 -19.57 -32.89
N GLY A 124 -32.79 -20.15 -33.69
CA GLY A 124 -32.47 -19.68 -35.04
C GLY A 124 -31.49 -18.50 -35.10
N GLY A 125 -30.89 -18.10 -33.98
CA GLY A 125 -29.87 -17.07 -33.90
C GLY A 125 -28.52 -17.56 -34.42
N LYS A 126 -27.89 -16.80 -35.33
CA LYS A 126 -26.56 -17.11 -35.90
C LYS A 126 -25.49 -16.19 -35.29
N ILE A 127 -25.05 -16.51 -34.07
CA ILE A 127 -24.09 -15.70 -33.31
C ILE A 127 -22.69 -15.72 -33.91
N GLU A 128 -22.28 -16.83 -34.53
CA GLU A 128 -20.95 -16.99 -35.13
C GLU A 128 -20.69 -15.99 -36.29
N GLN A 129 -21.75 -15.40 -36.83
CA GLN A 129 -21.71 -14.39 -37.88
C GLN A 129 -21.55 -12.95 -37.34
N LEU A 130 -21.61 -12.77 -36.01
CA LEU A 130 -21.40 -11.48 -35.38
C LEU A 130 -20.01 -10.94 -35.69
N THR A 131 -19.94 -9.64 -35.98
CA THR A 131 -18.70 -8.94 -36.29
C THR A 131 -17.73 -8.99 -35.12
N SER A 132 -18.25 -8.84 -33.91
CA SER A 132 -17.46 -8.86 -32.67
C SER A 132 -17.02 -10.27 -32.25
N TYR A 133 -17.70 -11.35 -32.66
CA TYR A 133 -17.40 -12.72 -32.19
C TYR A 133 -15.96 -13.14 -32.44
N LYS A 134 -15.49 -13.01 -33.68
CA LYS A 134 -14.11 -13.33 -34.05
C LYS A 134 -13.10 -12.41 -33.36
N SER A 135 -13.45 -11.15 -33.13
CA SER A 135 -12.59 -10.19 -32.43
C SER A 135 -12.44 -10.57 -30.97
N SER A 136 -13.54 -10.91 -30.29
CA SER A 136 -13.55 -11.29 -28.88
C SER A 136 -12.86 -12.62 -28.63
N MET A 137 -12.97 -13.60 -29.55
CA MET A 137 -12.15 -14.81 -29.48
C MET A 137 -10.66 -14.51 -29.60
N LYS A 138 -10.25 -13.74 -30.62
CA LYS A 138 -8.83 -13.35 -30.78
C LYS A 138 -8.31 -12.55 -29.58
N ALA A 139 -9.14 -11.70 -28.99
CA ALA A 139 -8.80 -10.95 -27.79
C ALA A 139 -8.63 -11.88 -26.58
N ASN A 140 -9.46 -12.91 -26.45
CA ASN A 140 -9.33 -13.92 -25.40
C ASN A 140 -8.07 -14.79 -25.60
N ASP A 141 -7.76 -15.17 -26.83
CA ASP A 141 -6.54 -15.92 -27.16
C ASP A 141 -5.28 -15.08 -26.84
N ALA A 142 -5.22 -13.82 -27.29
CA ALA A 142 -4.13 -12.91 -26.95
C ALA A 142 -4.05 -12.61 -25.45
N LEU A 143 -5.17 -12.66 -24.73
CA LEU A 143 -5.19 -12.52 -23.27
C LEU A 143 -4.55 -13.73 -22.60
N SER A 144 -4.72 -14.95 -23.12
CA SER A 144 -4.05 -16.15 -22.57
C SER A 144 -2.53 -16.03 -22.58
N GLU A 145 -1.95 -15.38 -23.60
CA GLU A 145 -0.50 -15.23 -23.73
C GLU A 145 0.09 -14.21 -22.75
N ILE A 146 -0.68 -13.19 -22.33
CA ILE A 146 -0.15 -12.03 -21.59
C ILE A 146 -0.62 -12.00 -20.13
N ILE A 147 -1.71 -12.69 -19.78
CA ILE A 147 -2.33 -12.56 -18.45
C ILE A 147 -1.39 -13.02 -17.33
N ASP A 148 -0.68 -14.14 -17.51
CA ASP A 148 0.27 -14.66 -16.53
C ASP A 148 1.45 -13.70 -16.32
N ASP A 149 1.98 -13.13 -17.40
CA ASP A 149 3.05 -12.13 -17.34
C ASP A 149 2.59 -10.87 -16.60
N PHE A 150 1.36 -10.42 -16.84
CA PHE A 150 0.78 -9.28 -16.14
C PHE A 150 0.57 -9.57 -14.64
N GLU A 151 0.05 -10.74 -14.29
CA GLU A 151 -0.13 -11.13 -12.89
C GLU A 151 1.21 -11.25 -12.17
N ASN A 152 2.21 -11.83 -12.82
CA ASN A 152 3.58 -11.91 -12.31
C ASN A 152 4.19 -10.52 -12.11
N ALA A 153 4.07 -9.61 -13.10
CA ALA A 153 4.54 -8.23 -12.98
C ALA A 153 3.85 -7.48 -11.84
N LYS A 154 2.52 -7.65 -11.70
CA LYS A 154 1.73 -7.06 -10.63
C LYS A 154 2.16 -7.57 -9.24
N ASN A 155 2.38 -8.88 -9.10
CA ASN A 155 2.83 -9.48 -7.84
C ASN A 155 4.24 -8.99 -7.47
N ARG A 156 5.18 -9.00 -8.44
CA ARG A 156 6.53 -8.45 -8.26
C ARG A 156 6.50 -6.98 -7.83
N TRP A 157 5.67 -6.16 -8.46
CA TRP A 157 5.49 -4.76 -8.06
C TRP A 157 5.00 -4.63 -6.62
N ASN A 158 3.98 -5.41 -6.23
CA ASN A 158 3.44 -5.38 -4.87
C ASN A 158 4.49 -5.77 -3.82
N GLU A 159 5.30 -6.80 -4.09
CA GLU A 159 6.38 -7.24 -3.22
C GLU A 159 7.47 -6.18 -3.09
N ASN A 160 7.93 -5.64 -4.22
CA ASN A 160 8.98 -4.61 -4.25
C ASN A 160 8.53 -3.32 -3.57
N GLU A 161 7.30 -2.87 -3.83
CA GLU A 161 6.74 -1.67 -3.21
C GLU A 161 6.51 -1.87 -1.71
N SER A 162 6.09 -3.06 -1.27
CA SER A 162 6.00 -3.42 0.15
C SER A 162 7.38 -3.37 0.82
N ASN A 163 8.40 -3.96 0.19
CA ASN A 163 9.77 -3.92 0.70
C ASN A 163 10.30 -2.48 0.79
N ARG A 164 10.13 -1.69 -0.27
CA ARG A 164 10.52 -0.27 -0.30
C ARG A 164 9.89 0.52 0.85
N ARG A 165 8.58 0.35 1.10
CA ARG A 165 7.87 1.01 2.22
C ARG A 165 8.40 0.59 3.59
N ARG A 166 8.74 -0.70 3.75
CA ARG A 166 9.34 -1.20 4.99
C ARG A 166 10.70 -0.57 5.25
N LEU A 167 11.55 -0.50 4.23
CA LEU A 167 12.87 0.12 4.32
C LEU A 167 12.77 1.64 4.57
N GLU A 168 11.86 2.34 3.88
CA GLU A 168 11.57 3.76 4.13
C GLU A 168 11.17 4.02 5.58
N SER A 169 10.28 3.18 6.11
CA SER A 169 9.79 3.30 7.48
C SER A 169 10.92 3.05 8.49
N LYS A 170 11.76 2.03 8.26
CA LYS A 170 12.93 1.75 9.10
C LYS A 170 13.92 2.92 9.05
N PHE A 171 14.23 3.42 7.85
CA PHE A 171 15.15 4.53 7.64
C PHE A 171 14.68 5.79 8.36
N THR A 172 13.40 6.13 8.21
CA THR A 172 12.78 7.28 8.88
C THR A 172 12.85 7.14 10.40
N LYS A 173 12.56 5.94 10.94
CA LYS A 173 12.64 5.67 12.38
C LYS A 173 14.05 5.82 12.91
N LEU A 174 15.06 5.24 12.24
CA LEU A 174 16.45 5.32 12.68
C LEU A 174 16.99 6.75 12.56
N SER A 175 16.68 7.46 11.47
CA SER A 175 17.07 8.87 11.28
C SER A 175 16.45 9.77 12.35
N THR A 176 15.18 9.55 12.67
CA THR A 176 14.50 10.28 13.76
C THR A 176 15.13 9.95 15.11
N ASN A 177 15.44 8.68 15.38
CA ASN A 177 16.10 8.27 16.63
C ASN A 177 17.50 8.87 16.77
N LEU A 178 18.27 8.95 15.68
CA LEU A 178 19.58 9.62 15.69
C LEU A 178 19.44 11.11 16.02
N ARG A 179 18.48 11.79 15.40
CA ARG A 179 18.19 13.21 15.68
C ARG A 179 17.75 13.42 17.13
N ASP A 180 16.83 12.59 17.61
CA ASP A 180 16.33 12.65 18.98
C ASP A 180 17.43 12.33 19.99
N SER A 181 18.33 11.40 19.66
CA SER A 181 19.48 11.07 20.51
C SER A 181 20.50 12.19 20.56
N SER A 182 20.74 12.89 19.44
CA SER A 182 21.61 14.08 19.40
C SER A 182 21.01 15.21 20.23
N THR A 183 19.73 15.53 20.01
CA THR A 183 19.00 16.55 20.78
C THR A 183 18.98 16.21 22.28
N SER A 184 18.78 14.93 22.61
CA SER A 184 18.79 14.47 23.99
C SER A 184 20.19 14.56 24.60
N LYS A 185 21.25 14.29 23.84
CA LYS A 185 22.64 14.45 24.30
C LYS A 185 22.89 15.90 24.69
N ASP A 186 22.57 16.84 23.80
CA ASP A 186 22.77 18.27 24.03
C ASP A 186 22.00 18.73 25.28
N TYR A 187 20.72 18.32 25.40
CA TYR A 187 19.89 18.63 26.56
C TYR A 187 20.48 18.11 27.89
N TRP A 188 20.91 16.84 27.94
CA TRP A 188 21.46 16.27 29.18
C TRP A 188 22.86 16.80 29.49
N GLN A 189 23.65 17.15 28.47
CA GLN A 189 24.93 17.81 28.66
C GLN A 189 24.74 19.20 29.26
N ASP A 190 23.78 19.97 28.76
CA ASP A 190 23.42 21.28 29.31
C ASP A 190 22.90 21.15 30.75
N LYS A 191 22.01 20.18 31.01
CA LYS A 191 21.49 19.93 32.36
C LYS A 191 22.53 19.45 33.37
N LEU A 192 23.59 18.77 32.92
CA LEU A 192 24.73 18.43 33.78
C LEU A 192 25.63 19.63 34.08
N ASN A 193 25.64 20.64 33.22
CA ASN A 193 26.38 21.89 33.43
C ASN A 193 25.56 22.92 34.23
N SER A 194 24.23 22.78 34.25
CA SER A 194 23.29 23.59 35.03
C SER A 194 22.76 22.83 36.24
N ASP A 195 21.63 23.29 36.81
CA ASP A 195 20.89 22.58 37.84
C ASP A 195 19.66 21.82 37.27
N PHE A 196 19.16 20.87 38.06
CA PHE A 196 17.99 20.04 37.81
C PHE A 196 16.68 20.63 38.38
N GLU A 197 16.70 21.83 38.96
CA GLU A 197 15.52 22.46 39.60
C GLU A 197 14.27 22.44 38.72
N ASP A 198 14.38 22.79 37.44
CA ASP A 198 13.25 22.78 36.50
C ASP A 198 12.57 21.40 36.41
N LEU A 199 13.36 20.33 36.42
CA LEU A 199 12.86 18.96 36.35
C LEU A 199 12.18 18.57 37.66
N LEU A 200 12.67 19.06 38.80
CA LEU A 200 12.03 18.85 40.10
C LEU A 200 10.71 19.61 40.20
N ILE A 201 10.64 20.83 39.68
CA ILE A 201 9.40 21.63 39.60
C ILE A 201 8.38 20.90 38.71
N ASP A 202 8.80 20.46 37.52
CA ASP A 202 7.95 19.70 36.60
C ASP A 202 7.46 18.38 37.23
N ALA A 203 8.31 17.67 37.96
CA ALA A 203 7.97 16.44 38.65
C ALA A 203 6.94 16.66 39.76
N LYS A 204 7.13 17.68 40.60
CA LYS A 204 6.15 18.07 41.65
C LYS A 204 4.81 18.44 41.03
N ARG A 205 4.81 19.27 39.98
CA ARG A 205 3.58 19.67 39.27
C ARG A 205 2.79 18.46 38.79
N VAL A 206 3.46 17.47 38.19
CA VAL A 206 2.79 16.27 37.70
C VAL A 206 2.30 15.39 38.85
N ALA A 207 3.06 15.27 39.94
CA ALA A 207 2.67 14.53 41.14
C ALA A 207 1.42 15.11 41.82
N GLU A 208 1.28 16.44 41.78
CA GLU A 208 0.10 17.17 42.29
C GLU A 208 -1.11 17.11 41.34
N GLY A 209 -1.04 16.34 40.24
CA GLY A 209 -2.12 16.20 39.25
C GLY A 209 -2.14 17.27 38.17
N GLY A 210 -1.11 18.10 38.08
CA GLY A 210 -0.94 19.10 37.03
C GLY A 210 -0.57 18.50 35.66
N LEU A 211 -0.66 19.34 34.62
CA LEU A 211 -0.36 18.92 33.24
C LEU A 211 1.11 18.54 33.06
N SER A 212 1.39 17.53 32.24
CA SER A 212 2.77 17.20 31.84
C SER A 212 3.37 18.26 30.92
N SER A 213 4.71 18.38 30.92
CA SER A 213 5.45 19.33 30.06
C SER A 213 5.14 19.10 28.57
N ARG A 214 4.89 17.84 28.18
CA ARG A 214 4.45 17.48 26.83
C ARG A 214 3.06 18.04 26.50
N GLN A 215 2.11 17.97 27.44
CA GLN A 215 0.76 18.49 27.23
C GLN A 215 0.76 20.03 27.20
N LEU A 216 1.54 20.68 28.06
CA LEU A 216 1.75 22.13 28.02
C LEU A 216 2.33 22.59 26.67
N SER A 217 3.35 21.89 26.17
CA SER A 217 3.95 22.18 24.86
C SER A 217 2.94 22.05 23.71
N ARG A 218 2.06 21.03 23.74
CA ARG A 218 0.99 20.87 22.74
C ARG A 218 -0.04 21.99 22.81
N ASN A 219 -0.49 22.36 24.01
CA ASN A 219 -1.45 23.44 24.22
C ASN A 219 -0.88 24.79 23.75
N ASN A 220 0.41 25.02 23.96
CA ASN A 220 1.09 26.24 23.52
C ASN A 220 1.31 26.29 22.01
N LYS A 221 1.57 25.16 21.34
CA LYS A 221 1.64 25.09 19.86
C LYS A 221 0.31 25.48 19.20
N GLY A 222 -0.82 25.06 19.77
CA GLY A 222 -2.15 25.48 19.29
C GLY A 222 -2.37 26.99 19.36
N LYS A 223 -1.94 27.63 20.46
CA LYS A 223 -2.03 29.08 20.67
C LYS A 223 -1.09 29.92 19.79
N ASN A 224 0.07 29.37 19.41
CA ASN A 224 1.02 30.07 18.55
C ASN A 224 0.64 29.99 17.06
N ASN A 225 0.00 28.89 16.62
CA ASN A 225 -0.54 28.80 15.26
C ASN A 225 -1.81 29.66 15.07
N SER A 226 -2.59 29.92 16.13
CA SER A 226 -3.74 30.84 16.07
C SER A 226 -3.37 32.33 16.16
N ARG A 227 -2.09 32.64 16.37
CA ARG A 227 -1.55 34.02 16.50
C ARG A 227 -0.71 34.47 15.30
N ARG A 228 -0.55 33.62 14.28
CA ARG A 228 0.00 34.05 12.98
C ARG A 228 -1.17 34.44 12.07
N PRO A 229 -1.24 35.69 11.57
CA PRO A 229 -2.23 36.10 10.59
C PRO A 229 -2.09 35.33 9.27
#